data_AF-A0A917LD22-F1
#
_entry.id   AF-A0A917LD22-F1
#
_cell.length_a   1.000
_cell.length_b   1.000
_cell.length_c   1.000
_cell.angle_alpha   90.00
_cell.angle_beta   90.00
_cell.angle_gamma   90.00
#
_symmetry.space_group_name_H-M   'P 1'
#
loop_
_entity.id
_entity.type
_entity.pdbx_description
1 polymer ?
#
loop_
_entity_poly.entity_id
_entity_poly.type
_entity_poly.pdbx_seq_one_letter_code
_entity_poly.pdbx_strand_id
1 'polypeptide(L)'
;MGKGIKSVLLCIVLLLSVSTNVFAAEVTPNADPVENITSEFSGKMRSNAAYMAYYAYTETRDFGTYPVMTGEEFVSKVKTRGPWDYKFPYGYSKPWIFAGVTTTGEDLGNIHYGYVGRAAGFTDLILKSAAGVYQIYSGTYHIGWYASYFDDPKDQIAIQRGLNYWANGNLPSTFSLTQERQELIDTLTEEQKQEIEQNVKEKAGELGLTATNGAVTPEK
;
A
#
# COMPACT_ATOMS: atom_id res chain seq x y z
N MET A 1 61.99 82.28 17.19
CA MET A 1 60.70 82.02 16.51
C MET A 1 61.04 81.37 15.19
N GLY A 2 60.74 80.13 14.84
CA GLY A 2 59.80 79.12 15.32
C GLY A 2 59.26 78.40 14.08
N LYS A 3 59.29 77.06 14.10
CA LYS A 3 58.74 76.11 13.11
C LYS A 3 59.63 75.89 11.86
N GLY A 4 59.94 74.67 11.42
CA GLY A 4 59.54 73.34 11.86
C GLY A 4 60.06 72.34 10.82
N ILE A 5 60.77 71.31 11.27
CA ILE A 5 61.26 70.20 10.46
C ILE A 5 60.05 69.46 9.88
N LYS A 6 60.04 69.22 8.57
CA LYS A 6 59.17 68.21 7.95
C LYS A 6 60.02 67.29 7.08
N SER A 7 60.41 66.17 7.70
CA SER A 7 60.69 64.93 6.98
C SER A 7 59.39 64.46 6.35
N VAL A 8 59.39 64.08 5.07
CA VAL A 8 58.39 63.14 4.55
C VAL A 8 59.11 62.08 3.73
N LEU A 9 58.90 60.87 4.20
CA LEU A 9 59.44 59.59 3.83
C LEU A 9 58.79 59.08 2.54
N LEU A 10 59.63 58.46 1.72
CA LEU A 10 59.30 57.61 0.58
C LEU A 10 58.35 56.46 1.00
N CYS A 11 57.19 56.34 0.36
CA CYS A 11 56.36 55.13 0.44
C CYS A 11 55.93 54.70 -0.96
N ILE A 12 56.71 53.79 -1.55
CA ILE A 12 56.29 52.97 -2.69
C ILE A 12 55.32 51.92 -2.12
N VAL A 13 54.04 52.01 -2.48
CA VAL A 13 53.06 50.95 -2.21
C VAL A 13 52.83 50.21 -3.53
N LEU A 14 53.50 49.06 -3.68
CA LEU A 14 53.12 48.05 -4.68
C LEU A 14 51.89 47.30 -4.14
N LEU A 15 50.73 47.52 -4.76
CA LEU A 15 49.54 46.70 -4.52
C LEU A 15 49.68 45.40 -5.33
N LEU A 16 50.04 44.31 -4.65
CA LEU A 16 49.84 42.96 -5.17
C LEU A 16 48.39 42.54 -4.90
N SER A 17 47.55 42.59 -5.93
CA SER A 17 46.22 41.98 -5.89
C SER A 17 46.35 40.46 -5.97
N VAL A 18 46.21 39.78 -4.82
CA VAL A 18 46.01 38.33 -4.80
C VAL A 18 44.53 38.09 -5.03
N SER A 19 44.15 37.68 -6.24
CA SER A 19 42.78 37.26 -6.54
C SER A 19 42.53 35.89 -5.90
N THR A 20 41.84 35.86 -4.77
CA THR A 20 41.30 34.63 -4.22
C THR A 20 40.13 34.17 -5.09
N ASN A 21 40.34 33.10 -5.86
CA ASN A 21 39.22 32.38 -6.44
C ASN A 21 38.49 31.65 -5.29
N VAL A 22 37.40 32.23 -4.82
CA VAL A 22 36.44 31.54 -3.97
C VAL A 22 35.67 30.60 -4.89
N PHE A 23 35.99 29.30 -4.86
CA PHE A 23 35.10 28.30 -5.42
C PHE A 23 33.84 28.27 -4.55
N ALA A 24 32.76 28.87 -5.03
CA ALA A 24 31.44 28.55 -4.53
C ALA A 24 31.20 27.07 -4.84
N ALA A 25 31.14 26.24 -3.81
CA ALA A 25 30.57 24.91 -3.97
C ALA A 25 29.12 25.10 -4.44
N GLU A 26 28.79 24.61 -5.63
CA GLU A 26 27.38 24.46 -6.01
C GLU A 26 26.73 23.55 -4.97
N VAL A 27 25.90 24.14 -4.12
CA VAL A 27 24.94 23.39 -3.32
C VAL A 27 23.96 22.80 -4.33
N THR A 28 24.18 21.56 -4.73
CA THR A 28 23.15 20.80 -5.45
C THR A 28 21.88 20.84 -4.59
N PRO A 29 20.72 21.22 -5.13
CA PRO A 29 19.48 21.17 -4.36
C PRO A 29 19.34 19.76 -3.77
N ASN A 30 19.11 19.74 -2.46
CA ASN A 30 18.82 18.53 -1.69
C ASN A 30 17.78 17.70 -2.48
N ALA A 31 17.98 16.39 -2.62
CA ALA A 31 17.09 15.52 -3.39
C ALA A 31 15.61 15.86 -3.10
N ASP A 32 14.77 15.85 -4.15
CA ASP A 32 13.35 16.18 -4.01
C ASP A 32 12.76 15.46 -2.79
N PRO A 33 11.98 16.16 -1.95
CA PRO A 33 11.46 15.57 -0.73
C PRO A 33 10.64 14.32 -1.06
N VAL A 34 10.95 13.21 -0.38
CA VAL A 34 10.21 11.94 -0.56
C VAL A 34 8.75 12.18 -0.20
N GLU A 35 7.87 11.95 -1.17
CA GLU A 35 6.44 12.24 -1.05
C GLU A 35 5.77 11.36 0.01
N ASN A 36 4.91 11.97 0.84
CA ASN A 36 4.15 11.28 1.88
C ASN A 36 2.73 10.95 1.42
N ILE A 37 2.50 9.67 1.17
CA ILE A 37 1.25 9.13 0.62
C ILE A 37 0.38 8.48 1.69
N THR A 38 0.68 8.70 2.98
CA THR A 38 0.04 7.98 4.09
C THR A 38 -1.49 8.05 4.04
N SER A 39 -2.07 9.24 3.88
CA SER A 39 -3.52 9.41 3.84
C SER A 39 -4.15 8.77 2.58
N GLU A 40 -3.56 9.03 1.42
CA GLU A 40 -4.04 8.53 0.12
C GLU A 40 -4.03 7.01 0.06
N PHE A 41 -2.90 6.40 0.42
CA PHE A 41 -2.73 4.96 0.39
C PHE A 41 -3.55 4.26 1.49
N SER A 42 -3.67 4.86 2.69
CA SER A 42 -4.54 4.32 3.74
C SER A 42 -6.00 4.32 3.33
N GLY A 43 -6.47 5.38 2.66
CA GLY A 43 -7.82 5.43 2.08
C GLY A 43 -8.05 4.30 1.08
N LYS A 44 -7.09 4.09 0.16
CA LYS A 44 -7.12 3.00 -0.81
C LYS A 44 -7.16 1.62 -0.15
N MET A 45 -6.33 1.39 0.87
CA MET A 45 -6.31 0.14 1.62
C MET A 45 -7.66 -0.14 2.29
N ARG A 46 -8.30 0.86 2.92
CA ARG A 46 -9.62 0.70 3.52
C ARG A 46 -10.71 0.42 2.50
N SER A 47 -10.75 1.14 1.38
CA SER A 47 -11.74 0.89 0.32
C SER A 47 -11.61 -0.52 -0.25
N ASN A 48 -10.39 -0.99 -0.50
CA ASN A 48 -10.17 -2.34 -1.01
C ASN A 48 -10.45 -3.42 0.06
N ALA A 49 -10.17 -3.12 1.33
CA ALA A 49 -10.54 -3.99 2.45
C ALA A 49 -12.06 -4.14 2.59
N ALA A 50 -12.81 -3.03 2.51
CA ALA A 50 -14.27 -3.03 2.52
C ALA A 50 -14.84 -3.84 1.35
N TYR A 51 -14.28 -3.63 0.15
CA TYR A 51 -14.64 -4.41 -1.04
C TYR A 51 -14.48 -5.92 -0.79
N MET A 52 -13.30 -6.37 -0.35
CA MET A 52 -13.06 -7.81 -0.14
C MET A 52 -13.86 -8.39 1.03
N ALA A 53 -14.05 -7.61 2.09
CA ALA A 53 -14.89 -7.99 3.22
C ALA A 53 -16.33 -8.25 2.79
N TYR A 54 -16.90 -7.36 1.98
CA TYR A 54 -18.26 -7.50 1.47
C TYR A 54 -18.36 -8.63 0.45
N TYR A 55 -17.36 -8.81 -0.42
CA TYR A 55 -17.29 -9.94 -1.36
C TYR A 55 -17.35 -11.28 -0.60
N ALA A 56 -16.52 -11.44 0.44
CA ALA A 56 -16.49 -12.64 1.26
C ALA A 56 -17.81 -12.89 2.00
N TYR A 57 -18.43 -11.83 2.51
CA TYR A 57 -19.76 -11.88 3.12
C TYR A 57 -20.81 -12.38 2.12
N THR A 58 -20.88 -11.77 0.94
CA THR A 58 -21.86 -12.10 -0.10
C THR A 58 -21.67 -13.52 -0.63
N GLU A 59 -20.43 -13.94 -0.90
CA GLU A 59 -20.14 -15.33 -1.25
C GLU A 59 -20.64 -16.30 -0.18
N THR A 60 -20.31 -16.03 1.08
CA THR A 60 -20.71 -16.89 2.20
C THR A 60 -22.23 -16.95 2.34
N ARG A 61 -22.90 -15.79 2.27
CA ARG A 61 -24.35 -15.62 2.43
C ARG A 61 -25.12 -16.32 1.31
N ASP A 62 -24.73 -16.09 0.05
CA ASP A 62 -25.55 -16.48 -1.10
C ASP A 62 -25.15 -17.85 -1.65
N PHE A 63 -23.88 -18.22 -1.59
CA PHE A 63 -23.36 -19.42 -2.26
C PHE A 63 -22.73 -20.44 -1.30
N GLY A 64 -22.26 -20.00 -0.13
CA GLY A 64 -21.63 -20.88 0.85
C GLY A 64 -20.30 -21.50 0.38
N THR A 65 -19.66 -20.89 -0.62
CA THR A 65 -18.43 -21.43 -1.25
C THR A 65 -17.13 -20.79 -0.76
N TYR A 66 -17.21 -19.86 0.20
CA TYR A 66 -16.03 -19.20 0.76
C TYR A 66 -14.97 -20.24 1.21
N PRO A 67 -13.68 -20.08 0.85
CA PRO A 67 -13.07 -18.90 0.22
C PRO A 67 -12.89 -18.98 -1.31
N VAL A 68 -13.63 -19.81 -2.05
CA VAL A 68 -13.34 -20.08 -3.47
C VAL A 68 -13.42 -18.82 -4.34
N MET A 69 -14.58 -18.16 -4.40
CA MET A 69 -14.78 -16.99 -5.26
C MET A 69 -14.03 -15.77 -4.72
N THR A 70 -14.01 -15.58 -3.39
CA THR A 70 -13.25 -14.53 -2.71
C THR A 70 -11.76 -14.67 -3.00
N GLY A 71 -11.26 -15.91 -2.99
CA GLY A 71 -9.88 -16.22 -3.29
C GLY A 71 -9.52 -15.89 -4.72
N GLU A 72 -10.35 -16.33 -5.68
CA GLU A 72 -10.19 -15.96 -7.08
C GLU A 72 -10.18 -14.45 -7.29
N GLU A 73 -11.13 -13.74 -6.68
CA GLU A 73 -11.21 -12.30 -6.86
C GLU A 73 -10.01 -11.60 -6.25
N PHE A 74 -9.61 -11.97 -5.03
CA PHE A 74 -8.42 -11.42 -4.41
C PHE A 74 -7.18 -11.59 -5.30
N VAL A 75 -6.97 -12.80 -5.82
CA VAL A 75 -5.86 -13.13 -6.74
C VAL A 75 -5.97 -12.33 -8.05
N SER A 76 -7.17 -12.17 -8.59
CA SER A 76 -7.41 -11.40 -9.82
C SER A 76 -6.93 -9.95 -9.68
N LYS A 77 -7.04 -9.39 -8.47
CA LYS A 77 -6.64 -8.01 -8.16
C LYS A 77 -5.14 -7.86 -7.90
N VAL A 78 -4.54 -8.76 -7.10
CA VAL A 78 -3.15 -8.62 -6.62
C VAL A 78 -2.11 -9.22 -7.56
N LYS A 79 -2.51 -10.05 -8.53
CA LYS A 79 -1.57 -10.64 -9.50
C LYS A 79 -0.79 -9.57 -10.26
N THR A 80 0.33 -9.97 -10.87
CA THR A 80 1.12 -9.10 -11.75
C THR A 80 0.24 -8.41 -12.80
N ARG A 81 0.35 -7.08 -12.92
CA ARG A 81 -0.48 -6.20 -13.75
C ARG A 81 -1.97 -6.19 -13.39
N GLY A 82 -2.35 -6.78 -12.27
CA GLY A 82 -3.66 -6.61 -11.67
C GLY A 82 -3.83 -5.18 -11.15
N PRO A 83 -5.07 -4.75 -10.90
CA PRO A 83 -5.36 -3.40 -10.42
C PRO A 83 -4.71 -3.05 -9.08
N TRP A 84 -4.28 -4.03 -8.28
CA TRP A 84 -3.59 -3.83 -6.99
C TRP A 84 -2.10 -4.19 -7.06
N ASP A 85 -1.54 -4.31 -8.27
CA ASP A 85 -0.10 -4.39 -8.46
C ASP A 85 0.53 -2.99 -8.37
N TYR A 86 0.80 -2.57 -7.13
CA TYR A 86 1.32 -1.23 -6.83
C TYR A 86 2.77 -1.00 -7.27
N LYS A 87 3.48 -2.04 -7.75
CA LYS A 87 4.81 -1.91 -8.36
C LYS A 87 4.78 -1.02 -9.61
N PHE A 88 3.64 -0.94 -10.29
CA PHE A 88 3.46 -0.13 -11.50
C PHE A 88 3.17 1.36 -11.21
N PRO A 89 2.05 1.73 -10.56
CA PRO A 89 1.71 3.13 -10.35
C PRO A 89 2.65 3.85 -9.37
N TYR A 90 3.20 3.14 -8.38
CA TYR A 90 4.12 3.72 -7.41
C TYR A 90 5.60 3.50 -7.77
N GLY A 91 5.90 2.69 -8.80
CA GLY A 91 7.25 2.35 -9.23
C GLY A 91 7.94 1.35 -8.31
N TYR A 92 8.57 0.33 -8.91
CA TYR A 92 9.15 -0.82 -8.19
C TYR A 92 10.02 -0.42 -6.99
N SER A 93 11.00 0.47 -7.20
CA SER A 93 11.93 0.92 -6.14
C SER A 93 11.84 2.42 -5.82
N LYS A 94 10.82 3.14 -6.31
CA LYS A 94 10.67 4.57 -6.03
C LYS A 94 10.35 4.75 -4.53
N PRO A 95 11.06 5.60 -3.79
CA PRO A 95 10.82 5.81 -2.38
C PRO A 95 9.56 6.65 -2.14
N TRP A 96 8.82 6.29 -1.09
CA TRP A 96 7.63 6.97 -0.58
C TRP A 96 7.68 7.00 0.94
N ILE A 97 7.01 7.96 1.58
CA ILE A 97 6.73 7.90 3.02
C ILE A 97 5.31 7.35 3.23
N PHE A 98 5.22 6.22 3.92
CA PHE A 98 3.96 5.62 4.35
C PHE A 98 4.03 5.29 5.84
N ALA A 99 3.08 5.82 6.61
CA ALA A 99 3.01 5.66 8.07
C ALA A 99 4.33 6.04 8.79
N GLY A 100 5.01 7.07 8.27
CA GLY A 100 6.28 7.58 8.84
C GLY A 100 7.52 6.74 8.49
N VAL A 101 7.39 5.73 7.63
CA VAL A 101 8.51 4.88 7.20
C VAL A 101 8.72 5.05 5.70
N THR A 102 9.99 5.07 5.27
CA THR A 102 10.34 5.02 3.84
C THR A 102 10.04 3.63 3.29
N THR A 103 9.28 3.59 2.20
CA THR A 103 8.74 2.38 1.58
C THR A 103 8.88 2.48 0.05
N THR A 104 8.75 1.36 -0.66
CA THR A 104 8.74 1.29 -2.13
C THR A 104 7.37 0.88 -2.68
N GLY A 105 7.17 0.95 -4.00
CA GLY A 105 5.96 0.41 -4.64
C GLY A 105 5.76 -1.08 -4.39
N GLU A 106 6.85 -1.84 -4.29
CA GLU A 106 6.82 -3.26 -3.90
C GLU A 106 6.37 -3.43 -2.45
N ASP A 107 6.97 -2.71 -1.50
CA ASP A 107 6.57 -2.74 -0.10
C ASP A 107 5.09 -2.33 0.09
N LEU A 108 4.63 -1.31 -0.64
CA LEU A 108 3.23 -0.87 -0.63
C LEU A 108 2.29 -1.98 -1.11
N GLY A 109 2.67 -2.70 -2.18
CA GLY A 109 1.98 -3.90 -2.65
C GLY A 109 1.85 -4.98 -1.58
N ASN A 110 2.95 -5.28 -0.91
CA ASN A 110 3.02 -6.31 0.13
C ASN A 110 2.25 -5.93 1.40
N ILE A 111 2.36 -4.67 1.84
CA ILE A 111 1.58 -4.11 2.96
C ILE A 111 0.07 -4.19 2.65
N HIS A 112 -0.32 -3.78 1.45
CA HIS A 112 -1.70 -3.83 1.00
C HIS A 112 -2.23 -5.26 0.96
N TYR A 113 -1.48 -6.19 0.37
CA TYR A 113 -1.80 -7.61 0.32
C TYR A 113 -2.12 -8.19 1.70
N GLY A 114 -1.25 -7.92 2.69
CA GLY A 114 -1.48 -8.37 4.06
C GLY A 114 -2.76 -7.78 4.66
N TYR A 115 -2.95 -6.47 4.56
CA TYR A 115 -4.11 -5.79 5.16
C TYR A 115 -5.44 -6.21 4.53
N VAL A 116 -5.54 -6.16 3.19
CA VAL A 116 -6.78 -6.47 2.47
C VAL A 116 -7.10 -7.96 2.51
N GLY A 117 -6.08 -8.83 2.47
CA GLY A 117 -6.26 -10.26 2.62
C GLY A 117 -6.85 -10.64 3.99
N ARG A 118 -6.48 -9.92 5.06
CA ARG A 118 -7.09 -10.09 6.37
C ARG A 118 -8.56 -9.66 6.39
N ALA A 119 -8.88 -8.56 5.74
CA ALA A 119 -10.26 -8.09 5.59
C ALA A 119 -11.15 -9.11 4.87
N ALA A 120 -10.59 -9.79 3.85
CA ALA A 120 -11.22 -10.89 3.14
C ALA A 120 -11.46 -12.14 4.01
N GLY A 121 -10.88 -12.21 5.22
CA GLY A 121 -11.02 -13.34 6.15
C GLY A 121 -9.90 -14.37 6.07
N PHE A 122 -8.82 -14.13 5.31
CA PHE A 122 -7.70 -15.05 5.22
C PHE A 122 -6.84 -15.04 6.49
N THR A 123 -6.32 -16.21 6.86
CA THR A 123 -5.45 -16.34 8.04
C THR A 123 -4.05 -15.77 7.77
N ASP A 124 -3.33 -15.39 8.81
CA ASP A 124 -1.93 -14.96 8.69
C ASP A 124 -1.07 -16.06 8.06
N LEU A 125 -1.37 -17.31 8.41
CA LEU A 125 -0.71 -18.48 7.83
C LEU A 125 -0.94 -18.53 6.32
N ILE A 126 -2.18 -18.31 5.87
CA ILE A 126 -2.49 -18.28 4.44
C ILE A 126 -1.75 -17.15 3.72
N LEU A 127 -1.73 -15.95 4.31
CA LEU A 127 -1.11 -14.76 3.72
C LEU A 127 0.43 -14.75 3.81
N LYS A 128 1.04 -15.64 4.59
CA LYS A 128 2.51 -15.76 4.72
C LYS A 128 3.08 -17.02 4.08
N SER A 129 2.24 -17.98 3.69
CA SER A 129 2.72 -19.24 3.16
C SER A 129 2.37 -19.38 1.68
N ALA A 130 3.37 -19.71 0.87
CA ALA A 130 3.18 -20.11 -0.52
C ALA A 130 2.15 -21.26 -0.63
N ALA A 131 2.15 -22.20 0.33
CA ALA A 131 1.17 -23.29 0.40
C ALA A 131 -0.25 -22.81 0.69
N GLY A 132 -0.43 -21.80 1.56
CA GLY A 132 -1.74 -21.22 1.85
C GLY A 132 -2.27 -20.37 0.71
N VAL A 133 -1.40 -19.62 0.03
CA VAL A 133 -1.76 -18.94 -1.23
C VAL A 133 -2.10 -19.95 -2.31
N TYR A 134 -1.39 -21.08 -2.37
CA TYR A 134 -1.74 -22.18 -3.26
C TYR A 134 -3.13 -22.76 -2.94
N GLN A 135 -3.54 -22.83 -1.65
CA GLN A 135 -4.90 -23.26 -1.28
C GLN A 135 -5.97 -22.28 -1.77
N ILE A 136 -5.76 -20.96 -1.62
CA ILE A 136 -6.61 -19.93 -2.23
C ILE A 136 -6.65 -20.12 -3.76
N TYR A 137 -5.50 -20.41 -4.36
CA TYR A 137 -5.29 -20.45 -5.80
C TYR A 137 -5.78 -21.75 -6.46
N SER A 138 -5.79 -22.90 -5.79
CA SER A 138 -6.01 -24.22 -6.40
C SER A 138 -7.37 -24.43 -7.10
N GLY A 139 -8.22 -23.40 -7.12
CA GLY A 139 -9.33 -23.24 -8.06
C GLY A 139 -8.99 -22.67 -9.47
N THR A 140 -7.76 -22.20 -9.75
CA THR A 140 -7.38 -21.51 -11.02
C THR A 140 -5.95 -21.82 -11.50
N TYR A 141 -5.63 -21.44 -12.75
CA TYR A 141 -4.35 -21.68 -13.44
C TYR A 141 -3.47 -20.41 -13.45
N HIS A 142 -2.15 -20.56 -13.27
CA HIS A 142 -1.00 -19.61 -13.25
C HIS A 142 -0.27 -19.39 -11.89
N ILE A 143 0.92 -20.01 -11.75
CA ILE A 143 1.76 -20.11 -10.53
C ILE A 143 2.74 -18.94 -10.28
N GLY A 144 2.89 -17.99 -11.21
CA GLY A 144 4.03 -17.04 -11.17
C GLY A 144 3.87 -15.77 -10.33
N TRP A 145 2.65 -15.35 -10.00
CA TRP A 145 2.43 -14.00 -9.46
C TRP A 145 2.80 -13.87 -7.97
N TYR A 146 2.70 -14.96 -7.21
CA TYR A 146 2.96 -14.95 -5.77
C TYR A 146 4.41 -15.30 -5.44
N ALA A 147 5.20 -15.80 -6.40
CA ALA A 147 6.59 -16.17 -6.18
C ALA A 147 7.38 -15.02 -5.53
N SER A 148 7.16 -13.79 -6.02
CA SER A 148 7.78 -12.55 -5.52
C SER A 148 7.17 -11.99 -4.22
N TYR A 149 6.30 -12.72 -3.53
CA TYR A 149 5.73 -12.29 -2.24
C TYR A 149 6.28 -13.14 -1.08
N PHE A 150 6.88 -14.30 -1.39
CA PHE A 150 7.24 -15.31 -0.40
C PHE A 150 8.72 -15.73 -0.49
N ASP A 151 9.49 -15.16 -1.41
CA ASP A 151 10.90 -15.50 -1.63
C ASP A 151 11.89 -14.49 -0.99
N ASP A 152 11.54 -13.21 -0.83
CA ASP A 152 12.36 -12.21 -0.13
C ASP A 152 11.90 -12.00 1.35
N PRO A 153 12.81 -12.07 2.34
CA PRO A 153 12.54 -11.65 3.72
C PRO A 153 11.93 -10.24 3.86
N LYS A 154 12.23 -9.31 2.94
CA LYS A 154 11.62 -7.98 2.89
C LYS A 154 10.12 -8.03 2.61
N ASP A 155 9.69 -8.89 1.70
CA ASP A 155 8.28 -9.05 1.39
C ASP A 155 7.51 -9.54 2.61
N GLN A 156 8.08 -10.49 3.36
CA GLN A 156 7.50 -10.98 4.60
C GLN A 156 7.37 -9.90 5.68
N ILE A 157 8.34 -8.99 5.78
CA ILE A 157 8.27 -7.84 6.70
C ILE A 157 7.15 -6.88 6.27
N ALA A 158 7.04 -6.59 4.98
CA ALA A 158 6.01 -5.69 4.44
C ALA A 158 4.60 -6.30 4.59
N ILE A 159 4.43 -7.59 4.28
CA ILE A 159 3.20 -8.35 4.54
C ILE A 159 2.87 -8.30 6.02
N GLN A 160 3.84 -8.57 6.91
CA GLN A 160 3.63 -8.50 8.35
C GLN A 160 3.18 -7.11 8.81
N ARG A 161 3.71 -6.02 8.24
CA ARG A 161 3.22 -4.66 8.54
C ARG A 161 1.75 -4.51 8.14
N GLY A 162 1.35 -4.99 6.97
CA GLY A 162 -0.05 -5.05 6.54
C GLY A 162 -0.95 -5.79 7.53
N LEU A 163 -0.53 -6.98 7.95
CA LEU A 163 -1.23 -7.78 8.96
C LEU A 163 -1.34 -7.04 10.30
N ASN A 164 -0.28 -6.34 10.71
CA ASN A 164 -0.28 -5.55 11.93
C ASN A 164 -1.21 -4.33 11.84
N TYR A 165 -1.29 -3.67 10.68
CA TYR A 165 -2.24 -2.56 10.50
C TYR A 165 -3.69 -3.04 10.61
N TRP A 166 -3.98 -4.24 10.10
CA TRP A 166 -5.29 -4.87 10.30
C TRP A 166 -5.50 -5.19 11.77
N ALA A 167 -4.60 -5.95 12.39
CA ALA A 167 -4.75 -6.41 13.77
C ALA A 167 -4.77 -5.29 14.82
N ASN A 168 -4.20 -4.12 14.51
CA ASN A 168 -4.11 -2.97 15.40
C ASN A 168 -5.05 -1.81 15.00
N GLY A 169 -5.87 -1.93 13.94
CA GLY A 169 -6.80 -0.87 13.49
C GLY A 169 -6.12 0.40 13.02
N ASN A 170 -4.80 0.37 13.01
CA ASN A 170 -3.93 1.54 12.99
C ASN A 170 -3.45 1.80 11.57
N LEU A 171 -4.36 1.82 10.59
CA LEU A 171 -4.08 2.59 9.40
C LEU A 171 -4.08 4.07 9.80
N PRO A 172 -3.06 4.87 9.44
CA PRO A 172 -3.05 6.29 9.78
C PRO A 172 -4.08 7.06 8.96
N SER A 173 -5.32 7.00 9.43
CA SER A 173 -6.42 7.97 9.35
C SER A 173 -7.61 7.29 10.04
N THR A 174 -8.00 7.86 11.18
CA THR A 174 -9.02 7.45 12.17
C THR A 174 -9.98 6.32 11.75
N PHE A 175 -9.80 5.15 12.38
CA PHE A 175 -10.79 4.06 12.49
C PHE A 175 -10.42 3.11 13.67
N SER A 176 -11.39 2.35 14.23
CA SER A 176 -11.29 1.57 15.50
C SER A 176 -11.83 0.13 15.35
N LEU A 177 -11.46 -0.80 16.24
CA LEU A 177 -10.99 -2.15 15.86
C LEU A 177 -11.83 -3.40 16.18
N THR A 178 -13.09 -3.33 16.60
CA THR A 178 -13.85 -4.59 16.88
C THR A 178 -15.26 -4.59 16.29
N GLN A 179 -15.51 -3.60 15.45
CA GLN A 179 -16.72 -3.33 14.69
C GLN A 179 -16.36 -3.24 13.17
N GLU A 180 -15.10 -3.56 12.82
CA GLU A 180 -14.44 -3.17 11.58
C GLU A 180 -15.00 -3.80 10.31
N ARG A 181 -15.35 -5.09 10.28
CA ARG A 181 -15.87 -5.67 9.02
C ARG A 181 -17.20 -5.04 8.65
N GLN A 182 -18.08 -4.89 9.65
CA GLN A 182 -19.38 -4.27 9.43
C GLN A 182 -19.22 -2.78 9.15
N GLU A 183 -18.44 -2.05 9.94
CA GLU A 183 -18.17 -0.63 9.69
C GLU A 183 -17.45 -0.37 8.34
N LEU A 184 -16.54 -1.25 7.92
CA LEU A 184 -15.94 -1.18 6.58
C LEU A 184 -17.00 -1.40 5.51
N ILE A 185 -17.88 -2.39 5.66
CA ILE A 185 -19.02 -2.59 4.77
C ILE A 185 -19.96 -1.36 4.79
N ASP A 186 -20.13 -0.72 5.94
CA ASP A 186 -20.94 0.50 6.10
C ASP A 186 -20.31 1.72 5.42
N THR A 187 -19.00 1.70 5.12
CA THR A 187 -18.36 2.73 4.29
C THR A 187 -18.69 2.60 2.80
N LEU A 188 -19.24 1.45 2.36
CA LEU A 188 -19.65 1.25 0.98
C LEU A 188 -21.00 1.91 0.72
N THR A 189 -21.13 2.61 -0.40
CA THR A 189 -22.43 3.08 -0.89
C THR A 189 -23.30 1.89 -1.33
N GLU A 190 -24.61 2.09 -1.40
CA GLU A 190 -25.51 1.06 -1.92
C GLU A 190 -25.19 0.70 -3.37
N GLU A 191 -24.71 1.64 -4.20
CA GLU A 191 -24.26 1.32 -5.56
C GLU A 191 -23.02 0.41 -5.55
N GLN A 192 -22.05 0.68 -4.66
CA GLN A 192 -20.85 -0.16 -4.54
C GLN A 192 -21.20 -1.57 -4.06
N LYS A 193 -22.15 -1.68 -3.11
CA LYS A 193 -22.65 -2.99 -2.66
C LYS A 193 -23.31 -3.75 -3.81
N GLN A 194 -24.18 -3.10 -4.59
CA GLN A 194 -24.83 -3.72 -5.74
C GLN A 194 -23.83 -4.19 -6.80
N GLU A 195 -22.80 -3.39 -7.08
CA GLU A 195 -21.71 -3.76 -7.99
C GLU A 195 -20.97 -5.01 -7.49
N ILE A 196 -20.64 -5.07 -6.20
CA ILE A 196 -19.96 -6.23 -5.61
C ILE A 196 -20.87 -7.47 -5.67
N GLU A 197 -22.15 -7.35 -5.33
CA GLU A 197 -23.09 -8.47 -5.43
C GLU A 197 -23.23 -8.98 -6.87
N GLN A 198 -23.20 -8.09 -7.86
CA GLN A 198 -23.21 -8.46 -9.27
C GLN A 198 -21.93 -9.21 -9.66
N ASN A 199 -20.76 -8.73 -9.24
CA ASN A 199 -19.47 -9.39 -9.48
C ASN A 199 -19.43 -10.81 -8.86
N VAL A 200 -19.99 -10.99 -7.66
CA VAL A 200 -20.10 -12.33 -7.03
C VAL A 200 -21.02 -13.25 -7.85
N LYS A 201 -22.16 -12.75 -8.33
CA LYS A 201 -23.10 -13.52 -9.16
C LYS A 201 -22.49 -13.91 -10.51
N GLU A 202 -21.76 -13.00 -11.14
CA GLU A 202 -21.05 -13.27 -12.40
C GLU A 202 -20.00 -14.36 -12.20
N LYS A 203 -19.18 -14.25 -11.14
CA LYS A 203 -18.21 -15.28 -10.76
C LYS A 203 -18.87 -16.63 -10.48
N ALA A 204 -19.98 -16.65 -9.77
CA ALA A 204 -20.75 -17.86 -9.55
C ALA A 204 -21.23 -18.48 -10.87
N GLY A 205 -21.69 -17.64 -11.81
CA GLY A 205 -22.09 -18.07 -13.16
C GLY A 205 -20.94 -18.70 -13.95
N GLU A 206 -19.74 -18.13 -13.90
CA GLU A 206 -18.52 -18.70 -14.52
C GLU A 206 -18.18 -20.10 -13.97
N LEU A 207 -18.43 -20.31 -12.68
CA LEU A 207 -18.17 -21.57 -11.98
C LEU A 207 -19.35 -22.55 -12.03
N GLY A 208 -20.47 -22.18 -12.68
CA GLY A 208 -21.68 -23.01 -12.73
C GLY A 208 -22.38 -23.19 -11.38
N LEU A 209 -22.16 -22.27 -10.44
CA LEU A 209 -22.75 -22.28 -9.11
C LEU A 209 -24.11 -21.58 -9.11
N THR A 210 -25.07 -22.14 -8.38
CA THR A 210 -26.38 -21.53 -8.14
C THR A 210 -26.45 -21.02 -6.71
N ALA A 211 -27.11 -19.87 -6.50
CA ALA A 211 -27.37 -19.37 -5.15
C ALA A 211 -28.09 -20.43 -4.32
N THR A 212 -27.65 -20.59 -3.07
CA THR A 212 -28.37 -21.40 -2.09
C THR A 212 -29.71 -20.70 -1.83
N ASN A 213 -30.83 -21.42 -1.88
CA ASN A 213 -32.18 -20.87 -1.62
C ASN A 213 -32.36 -20.50 -0.14
N GLY A 214 -31.55 -19.59 0.39
CA GLY A 214 -31.43 -19.30 1.82
C GLY A 214 -31.30 -17.82 2.10
N ALA A 215 -32.41 -17.09 1.91
CA ALA A 215 -32.60 -15.78 2.51
C ALA A 215 -32.37 -15.87 4.03
N VAL A 216 -31.27 -15.30 4.52
CA VAL A 216 -31.17 -14.88 5.92
C VAL A 216 -31.67 -13.44 5.96
N THR A 217 -32.98 -13.29 6.17
CA THR A 217 -33.54 -12.03 6.67
C THR A 217 -32.85 -11.70 8.00
N PRO A 218 -32.37 -10.47 8.23
CA PRO A 218 -31.96 -10.05 9.55
C PRO A 218 -33.19 -10.09 10.46
N GLU A 219 -33.19 -10.95 11.49
CA GLU A 219 -34.12 -10.81 12.60
C GLU A 219 -33.76 -9.53 13.36
N LYS A 220 -34.69 -8.56 13.28
CA LYS A 220 -34.95 -7.36 14.10
C LYS A 220 -33.84 -6.81 15.01
#